data_AF-A0A6A8ADX5-F1
#
_entry.id   AF-A0A6A8ADX5-F1
#
_cell.length_a   1.000
_cell.length_b   1.000
_cell.length_c   1.000
_cell.angle_alpha   90.00
_cell.angle_beta   90.00
_cell.angle_gamma   90.00
#
_symmetry.space_group_name_H-M   'P 1'
#
loop_
_entity.id
_entity.type
_entity.pdbx_description
1 polymer ?
#
loop_
_entity_poly.entity_id
_entity_poly.type
_entity_poly.pdbx_seq_one_letter_code
_entity_poly.pdbx_strand_id
1 'polypeptide(L)'
;MRIGRARETARLGLDQGEANIRTHGAPVEDMVEIEGQTYRVMLFSNVVDDMMCLELWDTHDTMIASVNYHDQDGRMTFDGLVQGIPLGVVEWMIESARKRLPPKLPI
;
A
#
# COMPACT_ATOMS: atom_id res chain seq x y z
N MET A 1 -37.90 35.72 10.79
CA MET A 1 -36.80 36.47 11.43
C MET A 1 -35.99 35.47 12.26
N ARG A 2 -34.65 35.47 12.13
CA ARG A 2 -33.65 34.63 12.84
C ARG A 2 -33.89 34.66 14.37
N ILE A 3 -33.47 33.74 15.24
CA ILE A 3 -32.14 33.13 15.55
C ILE A 3 -32.47 32.04 16.63
N GLY A 4 -32.00 30.79 16.62
CA GLY A 4 -30.64 30.31 16.81
C GLY A 4 -30.36 29.91 18.28
N ARG A 5 -30.19 28.61 18.57
CA ARG A 5 -29.11 28.06 19.42
C ARG A 5 -29.16 26.53 19.48
N ALA A 6 -28.00 25.95 19.14
CA ALA A 6 -27.66 24.54 19.19
C ALA A 6 -27.63 24.02 20.64
N ARG A 7 -28.01 22.74 20.80
CA ARG A 7 -27.56 21.90 21.90
C ARG A 7 -26.79 20.72 21.33
N GLU A 8 -25.53 20.73 21.68
CA GLU A 8 -24.50 19.72 21.55
C GLU A 8 -24.90 18.46 22.34
N THR A 9 -24.93 17.31 21.67
CA THR A 9 -24.80 16.00 22.32
C THR A 9 -24.01 15.06 21.43
N ALA A 10 -22.86 14.65 21.95
CA ALA A 10 -21.99 13.62 21.41
C ALA A 10 -22.71 12.29 21.19
N ARG A 11 -22.45 11.65 20.05
CA ARG A 11 -22.50 10.18 19.92
C ARG A 11 -21.33 9.71 19.06
N LEU A 12 -20.38 9.12 19.79
CA LEU A 12 -19.42 8.09 19.44
C LEU A 12 -19.76 7.35 18.14
N GLY A 13 -18.95 7.58 17.10
CA GLY A 13 -18.82 6.70 15.95
C GLY A 13 -17.79 5.62 16.29
N LEU A 14 -18.25 4.38 16.32
CA LEU A 14 -17.45 3.17 16.54
C LEU A 14 -16.65 2.83 15.27
N ASP A 15 -15.36 2.62 15.48
CA ASP A 15 -14.62 1.41 15.09
C ASP A 15 -14.71 0.96 13.62
N GLN A 16 -13.69 1.31 12.83
CA GLN A 16 -13.07 0.38 11.88
C GLN A 16 -11.56 0.63 11.83
N GLY A 17 -10.81 -0.24 12.51
CA GLY A 17 -9.50 -0.74 12.07
C GLY A 17 -8.37 0.27 11.95
N GLU A 18 -7.88 0.78 13.09
CA GLU A 18 -6.53 1.33 13.16
C GLU A 18 -5.49 0.22 12.92
N ALA A 19 -5.17 -0.05 11.66
CA ALA A 19 -3.86 -0.62 11.29
C ALA A 19 -2.83 0.50 11.36
N ASN A 20 -2.59 0.99 12.57
CA ASN A 20 -1.53 1.96 12.89
C ASN A 20 -0.19 1.20 12.89
N ILE A 21 0.26 0.75 11.71
CA ILE A 21 1.61 0.22 11.55
C ILE A 21 2.54 1.43 11.59
N ARG A 22 3.32 1.51 12.67
CA ARG A 22 4.33 2.53 12.91
C ARG A 22 5.46 2.38 11.87
N THR A 23 5.30 2.99 10.71
CA THR A 23 6.34 3.15 9.70
C THR A 23 7.28 4.27 10.12
N HIS A 24 8.53 3.92 10.47
CA HIS A 24 9.60 4.91 10.66
C HIS A 24 10.12 5.34 9.27
N GLY A 25 9.34 6.21 8.62
CA GLY A 25 9.57 6.77 7.29
C GLY A 25 8.24 6.93 6.57
N ALA A 26 7.95 8.12 6.03
CA ALA A 26 6.74 8.29 5.24
C ALA A 26 6.77 7.31 4.05
N PRO A 27 5.65 6.62 3.74
CA PRO A 27 5.59 5.77 2.56
C PRO A 27 5.97 6.58 1.32
N VAL A 28 6.73 5.98 0.42
CA VAL A 28 7.00 6.60 -0.88
C VAL A 28 5.80 6.29 -1.76
N GLU A 29 5.11 7.34 -2.17
CA GLU A 29 3.96 7.27 -3.06
C GLU A 29 4.37 7.72 -4.47
N ASP A 30 3.93 6.98 -5.48
CA ASP A 30 4.13 7.31 -6.89
C ASP A 30 2.88 6.94 -7.71
N MET A 31 2.72 7.55 -8.88
CA MET A 31 1.63 7.26 -9.80
C MET A 31 2.19 6.63 -11.08
N VAL A 32 1.63 5.49 -11.48
CA VAL A 32 2.10 4.75 -12.65
C VAL A 32 0.94 4.43 -13.59
N GLU A 33 1.22 4.43 -14.88
CA GLU A 33 0.26 3.99 -15.91
C GLU A 33 0.71 2.64 -16.46
N ILE A 34 -0.16 1.64 -16.36
CA ILE A 34 0.08 0.27 -16.85
C ILE A 34 -1.12 -0.12 -17.70
N GLU A 35 -0.88 -0.49 -18.96
CA GLU A 35 -1.93 -0.86 -19.92
C GLU A 35 -3.06 0.19 -20.06
N GLY A 36 -2.74 1.48 -19.90
CA GLY A 36 -3.71 2.58 -20.01
C GLY A 36 -4.54 2.83 -18.74
N GLN A 37 -4.28 2.10 -17.66
CA GLN A 37 -4.88 2.33 -16.35
C GLN A 37 -3.86 2.96 -15.40
N THR A 38 -4.28 4.01 -14.70
CA THR A 38 -3.48 4.65 -13.66
C THR A 38 -3.64 3.91 -12.33
N TYR A 39 -2.52 3.72 -11.63
CA TYR A 39 -2.44 3.13 -10.32
C TYR A 39 -1.58 3.99 -9.39
N ARG A 40 -1.92 3.98 -8.10
CA ARG A 40 -1.07 4.50 -7.04
C ARG A 40 -0.18 3.36 -6.52
N VAL A 41 1.11 3.65 -6.38
CA VAL A 41 2.11 2.72 -5.84
C VAL A 41 2.52 3.21 -4.48
N MET A 42 2.52 2.33 -3.48
CA MET A 42 3.08 2.62 -2.17
C MET A 42 4.25 1.69 -1.87
N LEU A 43 5.36 2.27 -1.42
CA LEU A 43 6.54 1.54 -0.97
C LEU A 43 6.82 1.88 0.49
N PHE A 44 6.95 0.85 1.33
CA PHE A 44 7.27 1.03 2.75
C PHE A 44 8.01 -0.17 3.33
N SER A 45 8.52 0.01 4.55
CA SER A 45 9.14 -1.04 5.36
C SER A 45 8.25 -1.35 6.57
N ASN A 46 8.12 -2.63 6.88
CA ASN A 46 7.55 -3.11 8.12
C ASN A 46 8.69 -3.69 8.98
N VAL A 47 9.14 -2.89 9.94
CA VAL A 47 10.27 -3.22 10.83
C VAL A 47 9.92 -4.35 11.81
N VAL A 48 8.63 -4.54 12.11
CA VAL A 48 8.20 -5.61 13.03
C VAL A 48 8.43 -6.98 12.40
N ASP A 49 8.18 -7.09 11.11
CA ASP A 49 8.28 -8.34 10.34
C ASP A 49 9.55 -8.43 9.47
N ASP A 50 10.47 -7.47 9.60
CA ASP A 50 11.71 -7.37 8.82
C ASP A 50 11.45 -7.51 7.30
N MET A 51 10.47 -6.73 6.84
CA MET A 51 9.87 -6.87 5.51
C MET A 51 9.80 -5.54 4.77
N MET A 52 10.07 -5.58 3.47
CA MET A 52 9.85 -4.47 2.54
C MET A 52 8.63 -4.77 1.66
N CYS A 53 7.75 -3.80 1.44
CA CYS A 53 6.50 -3.98 0.72
C CYS A 53 6.31 -2.96 -0.40
N LEU A 54 5.85 -3.44 -1.56
CA LEU A 54 5.31 -2.64 -2.65
C LEU A 54 3.84 -2.97 -2.83
N GLU A 55 2.97 -1.99 -2.62
CA GLU A 55 1.53 -2.12 -2.85
C GLU A 55 1.10 -1.36 -4.10
N LEU A 56 0.07 -1.88 -4.77
CA LEU A 56 -0.57 -1.24 -5.90
C LEU A 56 -2.05 -1.02 -5.61
N TRP A 57 -2.50 0.21 -5.78
CA TRP A 57 -3.84 0.68 -5.50
C TRP A 57 -4.45 1.25 -6.78
N ASP A 58 -5.73 0.99 -7.01
CA ASP A 58 -6.44 1.64 -8.12
C ASP A 58 -6.85 3.09 -7.76
N THR A 59 -7.52 3.75 -8.70
CA THR A 59 -8.02 5.13 -8.53
C THR A 59 -9.18 5.24 -7.55
N HIS A 60 -9.72 4.12 -7.06
CA HIS A 60 -10.83 4.07 -6.10
C HIS A 60 -10.35 3.72 -4.68
N ASP A 61 -9.05 3.88 -4.41
CA ASP A 61 -8.42 3.48 -3.13
C ASP A 61 -8.64 1.99 -2.80
N THR A 62 -8.73 1.12 -3.80
CA THR A 62 -8.76 -0.33 -3.60
C THR A 62 -7.38 -0.92 -3.83
N MET A 63 -6.84 -1.63 -2.84
CA MET A 63 -5.58 -2.36 -2.99
C MET A 63 -5.78 -3.55 -3.92
N ILE A 64 -5.07 -3.57 -5.03
CA ILE A 64 -5.20 -4.56 -6.10
C ILE A 64 -4.26 -5.73 -5.85
N ALA A 65 -3.03 -5.43 -5.45
CA ALA A 65 -2.01 -6.43 -5.16
C ALA A 65 -0.88 -5.83 -4.30
N SER A 66 -0.08 -6.72 -3.72
CA SER A 66 1.17 -6.37 -3.06
C SER A 66 2.29 -7.35 -3.40
N VAL A 67 3.53 -6.86 -3.29
CA VAL A 67 4.73 -7.69 -3.30
C VAL A 67 5.51 -7.44 -2.03
N ASN A 68 5.80 -8.52 -1.30
CA ASN A 68 6.52 -8.49 -0.04
C ASN A 68 7.89 -9.14 -0.22
N TYR A 69 8.95 -8.52 0.30
CA TYR A 69 10.29 -9.09 0.40
C TYR A 69 10.65 -9.25 1.87
N HIS A 70 11.04 -10.45 2.27
CA HIS A 70 11.48 -10.75 3.63
C HIS A 70 13.01 -10.79 3.68
N ASP A 71 13.62 -9.92 4.49
CA ASP A 71 15.08 -9.81 4.57
C ASP A 71 15.71 -11.08 5.17
N GLN A 72 14.99 -11.76 6.07
CA GLN A 72 15.45 -12.93 6.82
C GLN A 72 15.79 -14.13 5.93
N ASP A 73 14.97 -14.41 4.91
CA ASP A 73 15.13 -15.57 4.02
C ASP A 73 15.29 -15.18 2.54
N GLY A 74 15.25 -13.88 2.23
CA GLY A 74 15.35 -13.34 0.88
C GLY A 74 14.15 -13.69 0.00
N ARG A 75 13.04 -14.17 0.58
CA ARG A 75 11.87 -14.59 -0.18
C ARG A 75 11.06 -13.38 -0.62
N MET A 76 10.56 -13.47 -1.86
CA MET A 76 9.59 -12.52 -2.41
C MET A 76 8.25 -13.22 -2.64
N THR A 77 7.15 -12.63 -2.16
CA THR A 77 5.78 -13.12 -2.39
C THR A 77 4.96 -12.08 -3.13
N PHE A 78 4.12 -12.53 -4.05
CA PHE A 78 3.13 -11.71 -4.73
C PHE A 78 1.75 -12.14 -4.25
N ASP A 79 0.95 -11.17 -3.82
CA ASP A 79 -0.39 -11.39 -3.29
C ASP A 79 -1.39 -10.55 -4.12
N GLY A 80 -2.23 -11.23 -4.91
CA GLY A 80 -3.31 -10.61 -5.67
C GLY A 80 -4.60 -10.58 -4.85
N LEU A 81 -5.19 -9.40 -4.68
CA LEU A 81 -6.32 -9.18 -3.78
C LEU A 81 -7.66 -9.03 -4.50
N VAL A 82 -7.61 -8.87 -5.82
CA VAL A 82 -8.79 -8.82 -6.69
C VAL A 82 -8.67 -9.84 -7.81
N GLN A 83 -9.80 -10.20 -8.41
CA GLN A 83 -9.80 -11.06 -9.60
C GLN A 83 -9.55 -10.27 -10.87
N GLY A 84 -9.00 -10.93 -11.89
CA GLY A 84 -8.83 -10.32 -13.21
C GLY A 84 -7.72 -9.27 -13.28
N ILE A 85 -6.72 -9.35 -12.40
CA ILE A 85 -5.52 -8.48 -12.48
C ILE A 85 -4.87 -8.72 -13.85
N PRO A 86 -4.69 -7.66 -14.67
CA PRO A 86 -4.05 -7.81 -15.97
C PRO A 86 -2.62 -8.35 -15.85
N LEU A 87 -2.19 -9.17 -16.81
CA LEU A 87 -0.86 -9.79 -16.76
C LEU A 87 0.26 -8.74 -16.72
N GLY A 88 0.17 -7.67 -17.51
CA GLY A 88 1.18 -6.61 -17.50
C GLY A 88 1.30 -5.90 -16.14
N VAL A 89 0.22 -5.84 -15.36
CA VAL A 89 0.26 -5.33 -13.97
C VAL A 89 1.08 -6.28 -13.09
N VAL A 90 0.83 -7.58 -13.18
CA VAL A 90 1.59 -8.60 -12.42
C VAL A 90 3.07 -8.54 -12.77
N GLU A 91 3.40 -8.53 -14.05
CA GLU A 91 4.78 -8.47 -14.54
C GLU A 91 5.49 -7.19 -14.07
N TRP A 92 4.82 -6.04 -14.22
CA TRP A 92 5.36 -4.76 -13.78
C TRP A 92 5.63 -4.73 -12.27
N MET A 93 4.72 -5.27 -11.45
CA MET A 93 4.90 -5.31 -9.99
C MET A 93 6.09 -6.19 -9.60
N ILE A 94 6.21 -7.39 -10.19
CA ILE A 94 7.32 -8.29 -9.91
C ILE A 94 8.66 -7.66 -10.30
N GLU A 95 8.74 -7.05 -11.49
CA GLU A 95 9.95 -6.36 -11.92
C GLU A 95 10.32 -5.17 -11.03
N SER A 96 9.34 -4.35 -10.69
CA SER A 96 9.53 -3.17 -9.85
C SER A 96 9.98 -3.57 -8.45
N ALA A 97 9.35 -4.59 -7.87
CA ALA A 97 9.73 -5.12 -6.58
C ALA A 97 11.16 -5.68 -6.56
N ARG A 98 11.54 -6.47 -7.58
CA ARG A 98 12.93 -6.99 -7.70
C ARG A 98 13.98 -5.88 -7.74
N LYS A 99 13.67 -4.73 -8.34
CA LYS A 99 14.58 -3.59 -8.45
C LYS A 99 14.63 -2.75 -7.17
N ARG A 100 13.54 -2.70 -6.41
CA ARG A 100 13.35 -1.73 -5.32
C ARG A 100 13.37 -2.31 -3.91
N LEU A 101 12.91 -3.54 -3.71
CA LEU A 101 12.72 -4.12 -2.37
C LEU A 101 13.99 -4.73 -1.76
N PRO A 102 14.78 -5.55 -2.47
CA PRO A 102 15.95 -6.15 -1.86
C PRO A 102 16.96 -5.08 -1.40
N PRO A 103 17.63 -5.26 -0.26
CA PRO A 103 18.68 -4.37 0.17
C PRO A 103 19.78 -4.34 -0.88
N LYS A 104 20.19 -3.14 -1.30
CA LYS A 104 21.36 -2.99 -2.15
C LYS A 104 22.57 -3.30 -1.27
N LEU A 105 23.16 -4.48 -1.47
CA LEU A 105 24.44 -4.81 -0.84
C LEU A 105 25.41 -3.65 -1.08
N PRO A 106 26.13 -3.15 -0.05
CA PRO A 106 27.19 -2.19 -0.28
C PRO A 106 28.23 -2.85 -1.20
N ILE A 107 28.61 -2.12 -2.25
CA ILE A 107 29.69 -2.48 -3.17
C ILE A 107 31.03 -2.31 -2.45
#